data_AF-A0A0D1L2X2-F1
#
_entry.id   AF-A0A0D1L2X2-F1
#
_cell.length_a   1.000
_cell.length_b   1.000
_cell.length_c   1.000
_cell.angle_alpha   90.00
_cell.angle_beta   90.00
_cell.angle_gamma   90.00
#
_symmetry.space_group_name_H-M   'P 1'
#
loop_
_entity.id
_entity.type
_entity.pdbx_description
1 polymer ?
#
loop_
_entity_poly.entity_id
_entity_poly.type
_entity_poly.pdbx_seq_one_letter_code
_entity_poly.pdbx_strand_id
1 'polypeptide(L)'
;MKKLKMNKIINMDTQDCFFHADPLGRVYIGKGVKGDVTISIYDPSGDIRVFKVKEQISYSDILLFQQCADGYVFVYYESYEPKVKVFSEEGRVKSAFHLPSGVSCCLLDEKQNLWVGLNDEGIYDMKIPTAIVCGVLR
;
A
#
# COMPACT_ATOMS: atom_id res chain seq x y z
N MET A 1 -18.92 29.12 -9.77
CA MET A 1 -18.26 27.81 -9.52
C MET A 1 -18.37 26.96 -10.78
N LYS A 2 -17.25 26.44 -11.31
CA LYS A 2 -17.30 25.46 -12.42
C LYS A 2 -17.73 24.10 -11.86
N LYS A 3 -18.73 23.45 -12.47
CA LYS A 3 -19.09 22.07 -12.13
C LYS A 3 -18.14 21.12 -12.84
N LEU A 4 -17.54 20.19 -12.08
CA LEU A 4 -16.80 19.08 -12.67
C LEU A 4 -17.81 18.17 -13.39
N LYS A 5 -17.62 17.93 -14.69
CA LYS A 5 -18.42 16.95 -15.43
C LYS A 5 -17.75 15.59 -15.29
N MET A 6 -18.29 14.77 -14.41
CA MET A 6 -17.82 13.39 -14.21
C MET A 6 -18.66 12.44 -15.06
N ASN A 7 -18.00 11.63 -15.89
CA ASN A 7 -18.66 10.50 -16.56
C ASN A 7 -18.27 9.22 -15.80
N LYS A 8 -19.26 8.46 -15.33
CA LYS A 8 -19.01 7.14 -14.74
C LYS A 8 -18.74 6.16 -15.87
N ILE A 9 -17.50 5.66 -15.97
CA ILE A 9 -17.14 4.58 -16.89
C ILE A 9 -17.32 3.27 -16.12
N ILE A 10 -18.20 2.40 -16.60
CA ILE A 10 -18.41 1.07 -16.00
C ILE A 10 -17.54 0.08 -16.78
N ASN A 11 -16.49 -0.42 -16.15
CA ASN A 11 -15.70 -1.51 -16.68
C ASN A 11 -16.06 -2.78 -15.88
N MET A 12 -16.63 -3.77 -16.55
CA MET A 12 -17.08 -5.02 -15.94
C MET A 12 -15.93 -6.03 -15.70
N ASP A 13 -14.76 -5.80 -16.30
CA ASP A 13 -13.58 -6.67 -16.18
C ASP A 13 -12.68 -6.28 -15.01
N THR A 14 -12.74 -5.02 -14.58
CA THR A 14 -12.08 -4.51 -13.37
C THR A 14 -13.00 -4.66 -12.17
N GLN A 15 -12.60 -5.46 -11.20
CA GLN A 15 -13.39 -5.61 -9.96
C GLN A 15 -13.22 -4.39 -9.05
N ASP A 16 -11.99 -3.90 -8.89
CA ASP A 16 -11.70 -2.69 -8.10
C ASP A 16 -10.32 -2.11 -8.45
N CYS A 17 -10.05 -0.91 -7.93
CA CYS A 17 -8.78 -0.22 -8.05
C CYS A 17 -8.43 0.56 -6.78
N PHE A 18 -7.13 0.76 -6.53
CA PHE A 18 -6.64 1.69 -5.53
C PHE A 18 -5.65 2.66 -6.14
N PHE A 19 -5.48 3.80 -5.48
CA PHE A 19 -4.54 4.84 -5.87
C PHE A 19 -3.76 5.30 -4.63
N HIS A 20 -2.43 5.29 -4.71
CA HIS A 20 -1.56 5.82 -3.68
C HIS A 20 -0.49 6.72 -4.29
N ALA A 21 0.00 7.66 -3.49
CA ALA A 21 1.23 8.39 -3.75
C ALA A 21 2.15 8.22 -2.55
N ASP A 22 3.46 8.24 -2.78
CA ASP A 22 4.44 8.26 -1.70
C ASP A 22 5.17 9.60 -1.58
N PRO A 23 5.94 9.82 -0.50
CA PRO A 23 6.64 11.09 -0.29
C PRO A 23 7.63 11.47 -1.39
N LEU A 24 8.15 10.48 -2.14
CA LEU A 24 9.06 10.73 -3.26
C LEU A 24 8.31 11.14 -4.54
N GLY A 25 6.98 11.23 -4.50
CA GLY A 25 6.14 11.62 -5.62
C GLY A 25 5.81 10.48 -6.58
N ARG A 26 6.16 9.23 -6.25
CA ARG A 26 5.76 8.07 -7.06
C ARG A 26 4.28 7.82 -6.88
N VAL A 27 3.61 7.50 -7.98
CA VAL A 27 2.18 7.20 -8.01
C VAL A 27 1.95 5.72 -8.29
N TYR A 28 1.09 5.10 -7.51
CA TYR A 28 0.77 3.69 -7.56
C TYR A 28 -0.71 3.53 -7.93
N ILE A 29 -0.96 2.79 -9.00
CA ILE A 29 -2.32 2.46 -9.46
C ILE A 29 -2.46 0.94 -9.46
N GLY A 30 -3.21 0.41 -8.51
CA GLY A 30 -3.53 -1.01 -8.41
C GLY A 30 -4.81 -1.34 -9.16
N LYS A 31 -4.84 -2.46 -9.88
CA LYS A 31 -6.01 -2.95 -10.64
C LYS A 31 -6.25 -4.45 -10.44
N GLY A 32 -7.51 -4.77 -10.13
CA GLY A 32 -8.13 -6.10 -10.04
C GLY A 32 -8.24 -6.85 -11.33
N VAL A 33 -7.59 -8.02 -11.39
CA VAL A 33 -7.91 -9.05 -12.39
C VAL A 33 -7.90 -10.43 -11.71
N LYS A 34 -9.08 -11.02 -11.49
CA LYS A 34 -9.28 -12.44 -11.13
C LYS A 34 -8.33 -13.00 -10.05
N GLY A 35 -8.28 -12.37 -8.88
CA GLY A 35 -7.51 -12.87 -7.73
C GLY A 35 -6.02 -12.54 -7.73
N ASP A 36 -5.52 -11.81 -8.74
CA ASP A 36 -4.20 -11.20 -8.73
C ASP A 36 -4.33 -9.67 -8.62
N VAL A 37 -3.27 -9.03 -8.12
CA VAL A 37 -3.12 -7.57 -8.12
C VAL A 37 -2.01 -7.17 -9.08
N THR A 38 -2.38 -6.37 -10.09
CA THR A 38 -1.40 -5.68 -10.94
C THR A 38 -1.29 -4.24 -10.50
N ILE A 39 -0.08 -3.76 -10.27
CA ILE A 39 0.19 -2.41 -9.80
C ILE A 39 1.12 -1.72 -10.77
N SER A 40 0.65 -0.61 -11.34
CA SER A 40 1.45 0.29 -12.15
C SER A 40 2.06 1.36 -11.26
N ILE A 41 3.38 1.53 -11.35
CA ILE A 41 4.17 2.49 -10.58
C ILE A 41 4.68 3.53 -11.56
N TYR A 42 4.28 4.77 -11.36
CA TYR A 42 4.70 5.92 -12.15
C TYR A 42 5.72 6.70 -11.34
N ASP A 43 6.94 6.73 -11.83
CA ASP A 43 8.04 7.46 -11.22
C ASP A 43 8.06 8.92 -11.69
N PRO A 44 8.44 9.89 -10.84
CA PRO A 44 8.67 11.27 -11.28
C PRO A 44 9.68 11.41 -12.42
N SER A 45 10.60 10.45 -12.59
CA SER A 45 11.51 10.41 -13.74
C SER A 45 10.79 10.24 -15.09
N GLY A 46 9.53 9.79 -15.07
CA GLY A 46 8.76 9.35 -16.22
C GLY A 46 8.77 7.84 -16.44
N ASP A 47 9.55 7.08 -15.65
CA ASP A 47 9.60 5.63 -15.75
C ASP A 47 8.30 4.99 -15.25
N ILE A 48 7.85 3.95 -15.96
CA ILE A 48 6.66 3.17 -15.59
C ILE A 48 7.08 1.73 -15.33
N ARG A 49 6.80 1.23 -14.12
CA ARG A 49 7.05 -0.15 -13.72
C ARG A 49 5.73 -0.87 -13.44
N VAL A 50 5.71 -2.17 -13.68
CA VAL A 50 4.54 -3.01 -13.38
C VAL A 50 4.94 -4.09 -12.40
N PHE A 51 4.27 -4.11 -11.26
CA PHE A 51 4.43 -5.08 -10.21
C PHE A 51 3.20 -5.99 -10.14
N LYS A 52 3.40 -7.29 -9.93
CA LYS A 52 2.32 -8.27 -9.83
C LYS A 52 2.39 -9.00 -8.51
N VAL A 53 1.32 -8.95 -7.74
CA VAL A 53 1.13 -9.73 -6.52
C VAL A 53 0.22 -10.90 -6.85
N LYS A 54 0.74 -12.11 -6.62
CA LYS A 54 0.00 -13.37 -6.76
C LYS A 54 -0.65 -13.74 -5.43
N GLU A 55 -1.48 -12.84 -4.91
CA GLU A 55 -2.26 -13.09 -3.70
C GLU A 55 -3.69 -12.62 -3.89
N GLN A 56 -4.63 -13.42 -3.41
CA GLN A 56 -6.05 -13.09 -3.40
C GLN A 56 -6.35 -12.11 -2.27
N ILE A 57 -5.95 -10.86 -2.46
CA ILE A 57 -6.26 -9.75 -1.56
C ILE A 57 -7.39 -8.94 -2.19
N SER A 58 -8.47 -8.70 -1.44
CA SER A 58 -9.51 -7.78 -1.89
C SER A 58 -8.96 -6.36 -1.91
N TYR A 59 -9.30 -5.60 -2.95
CA TYR A 59 -8.86 -4.21 -3.09
C TYR A 59 -9.37 -3.31 -1.98
N SER A 60 -10.59 -3.56 -1.51
CA SER A 60 -11.19 -2.89 -0.35
C SER A 60 -10.36 -3.03 0.92
N ASP A 61 -9.54 -4.06 0.97
CA ASP A 61 -8.79 -4.43 2.15
C ASP A 61 -7.38 -3.85 2.11
N ILE A 62 -6.92 -3.27 0.98
CA ILE A 62 -5.59 -2.70 0.84
C ILE A 62 -5.56 -1.31 1.48
N LEU A 63 -4.71 -1.15 2.49
CA LEU A 63 -4.49 0.11 3.20
C LEU A 63 -3.28 0.87 2.66
N LEU A 64 -2.24 0.14 2.25
CA LEU A 64 -0.99 0.73 1.77
C LEU A 64 -0.29 -0.19 0.77
N PHE A 65 0.20 0.42 -0.31
CA PHE A 65 1.26 -0.15 -1.14
C PHE A 65 2.28 0.93 -1.47
N GLN A 66 3.54 0.73 -1.05
CA GLN A 66 4.63 1.67 -1.31
C GLN A 66 5.97 0.93 -1.50
N GLN A 67 6.87 1.50 -2.30
CA GLN A 67 8.23 1.00 -2.44
C GLN A 67 9.03 1.29 -1.17
N CYS A 68 9.67 0.27 -0.61
CA CYS A 68 10.61 0.37 0.51
C CYS A 68 12.05 0.08 0.05
N ALA A 69 13.02 0.23 0.95
CA ALA A 69 14.46 0.11 0.66
C ALA A 69 14.80 -1.18 -0.09
N ASP A 70 14.18 -2.30 0.29
CA ASP A 70 14.46 -3.60 -0.32
C ASP A 70 13.23 -4.27 -0.93
N GLY A 71 12.34 -3.48 -1.55
CA GLY A 71 11.20 -3.99 -2.31
C GLY A 71 9.93 -3.17 -2.10
N TYR A 72 8.84 -3.83 -1.72
CA TYR A 72 7.53 -3.19 -1.59
C TYR A 72 6.83 -3.61 -0.30
N VAL A 73 6.36 -2.64 0.46
CA VAL A 73 5.51 -2.89 1.63
C VAL A 73 4.04 -2.89 1.21
N PHE A 74 3.31 -3.86 1.73
CA PHE A 74 1.89 -4.05 1.54
C PHE A 74 1.24 -4.12 2.90
N VAL A 75 0.29 -3.23 3.18
CA VAL A 75 -0.56 -3.31 4.38
C VAL A 75 -1.98 -3.52 3.92
N TYR A 76 -2.62 -4.56 4.44
CA TYR A 76 -3.96 -4.94 4.03
C TYR A 76 -4.69 -5.71 5.13
N TYR A 77 -6.01 -5.79 5.04
CA TYR A 77 -6.83 -6.62 5.89
C TYR A 77 -6.98 -8.03 5.30
N GLU A 78 -6.88 -9.04 6.15
CA GLU A 78 -7.23 -10.42 5.81
C GLU A 78 -8.11 -10.96 6.94
N SER A 79 -9.37 -11.28 6.64
CA SER A 79 -10.34 -11.74 7.66
C SER A 79 -10.45 -10.78 8.86
N TYR A 80 -10.51 -9.46 8.60
CA TYR A 80 -10.56 -8.39 9.61
C TYR A 80 -9.30 -8.20 10.46
N GLU A 81 -8.22 -8.93 10.17
CA GLU A 81 -6.92 -8.73 10.81
C GLU A 81 -5.96 -7.98 9.88
N PRO A 82 -5.32 -6.90 10.34
CA PRO A 82 -4.38 -6.14 9.53
C PRO A 82 -3.03 -6.87 9.45
N LYS A 83 -2.57 -7.09 8.23
CA LYS A 83 -1.32 -7.78 7.91
C LYS A 83 -0.39 -6.87 7.14
N VAL A 84 0.90 -7.06 7.38
CA VAL A 84 1.96 -6.47 6.57
C VAL A 84 2.71 -7.58 5.86
N LYS A 85 2.92 -7.40 4.56
CA LYS A 85 3.86 -8.20 3.77
C LYS A 85 4.86 -7.28 3.10
N VAL A 86 6.11 -7.70 3.11
CA VAL A 86 7.16 -7.07 2.30
C VAL A 86 7.47 -8.02 1.16
N PHE A 87 7.36 -7.54 -0.07
CA PHE A 87 7.68 -8.28 -1.27
C PHE A 87 9.01 -7.81 -1.85
N SER A 88 9.76 -8.71 -2.48
CA SER A 88 10.88 -8.37 -3.35
C SER A 88 10.39 -7.76 -4.66
N GLU A 89 11.29 -7.24 -5.49
CA GLU A 89 10.93 -6.70 -6.81
C GLU A 89 10.35 -7.74 -7.75
N GLU A 90 10.71 -9.01 -7.56
CA GLU A 90 10.17 -10.15 -8.31
C GLU A 90 8.83 -10.65 -7.77
N GLY A 91 8.25 -9.99 -6.77
CA GLY A 91 6.96 -10.33 -6.19
C GLY A 91 7.01 -11.48 -5.19
N ARG A 92 8.18 -11.82 -4.63
CA ARG A 92 8.31 -12.87 -3.61
C ARG A 92 8.17 -12.28 -2.21
N VAL A 93 7.44 -12.95 -1.33
CA VAL A 93 7.34 -12.51 0.08
C VAL A 93 8.71 -12.64 0.75
N LYS A 94 9.23 -11.52 1.27
CA LYS A 94 10.46 -11.43 2.06
C LYS A 94 10.20 -11.52 3.56
N SER A 95 9.14 -10.87 4.02
CA SER A 95 8.72 -10.90 5.42
C SER A 95 7.21 -10.70 5.53
N ALA A 96 6.61 -11.25 6.59
CA ALA A 96 5.21 -11.06 6.92
C ALA A 96 5.05 -10.92 8.43
N PHE A 97 4.20 -10.00 8.87
CA PHE A 97 3.90 -9.78 10.28
C PHE A 97 2.50 -9.16 10.44
N HIS A 98 1.97 -9.18 11.66
CA HIS A 98 0.64 -8.67 11.99
C HIS A 98 0.76 -7.27 12.61
N LEU A 99 -0.22 -6.41 12.34
CA LEU A 99 -0.40 -5.15 13.06
C LEU A 99 -1.38 -5.34 14.22
N PRO A 100 -1.40 -4.43 15.22
CA PRO A 100 -2.47 -4.36 16.20
C PRO A 100 -3.84 -4.26 15.53
N SER A 101 -4.91 -4.68 16.22
CA SER A 101 -6.27 -4.47 15.72
C SER A 101 -6.62 -2.99 15.62
N GLY A 102 -7.58 -2.66 14.76
CA GLY A 102 -8.12 -1.30 14.64
C GLY A 102 -7.28 -0.35 13.79
N VAL A 103 -6.44 -0.84 12.87
CA VAL A 103 -5.69 0.01 11.93
C VAL A 103 -6.64 0.80 11.03
N SER A 104 -6.48 2.11 10.98
CA SER A 104 -7.31 3.02 10.20
C SER A 104 -6.57 3.57 8.97
N CYS A 105 -5.26 3.81 9.09
CA CYS A 105 -4.42 4.33 8.02
C CYS A 105 -2.95 3.93 8.22
N CYS A 106 -2.17 3.99 7.15
CA CYS A 106 -0.74 3.69 7.18
C CYS A 106 0.04 4.61 6.24
N LEU A 107 1.31 4.86 6.55
CA LEU A 107 2.25 5.61 5.71
C LEU A 107 3.66 5.08 5.90
N LEU A 108 4.39 4.80 4.81
CA LEU A 108 5.83 4.64 4.85
C LEU A 108 6.49 5.99 4.58
N ASP A 109 7.31 6.46 5.53
CA ASP A 109 8.03 7.72 5.37
C ASP A 109 9.34 7.57 4.57
N GLU A 110 9.98 8.69 4.26
CA GLU A 110 11.27 8.73 3.55
C GLU A 110 12.40 8.01 4.30
N LYS A 111 12.28 7.90 5.63
CA LYS A 111 13.26 7.23 6.51
C LYS A 111 13.00 5.73 6.64
N GLN A 112 12.02 5.19 5.91
CA GLN A 112 11.61 3.78 5.94
C GLN A 112 10.92 3.33 7.23
N ASN A 113 10.32 4.27 7.96
CA ASN A 113 9.45 3.95 9.09
C ASN A 113 8.02 3.77 8.60
N LEU A 114 7.38 2.68 9.04
CA LEU A 114 5.96 2.46 8.82
C LEU A 114 5.17 3.07 9.98
N TRP A 115 4.42 4.11 9.67
CA TRP A 115 3.49 4.79 10.56
C TRP A 115 2.12 4.15 10.44
N VAL A 116 1.53 3.79 11.58
CA VAL A 116 0.22 3.13 11.64
C VAL A 116 -0.70 3.97 12.52
N GLY A 117 -1.76 4.51 11.93
CA GLY A 117 -2.86 5.13 12.68
C GLY A 117 -3.88 4.07 13.07
N LEU A 118 -4.36 4.13 14.31
CA LEU A 118 -5.43 3.27 14.81
C LEU A 118 -6.74 4.08 14.96
N ASN A 119 -7.85 3.35 15.03
CA ASN A 119 -9.19 3.91 15.24
C ASN A 119 -9.41 4.44 16.66
N ASP A 120 -8.53 4.11 17.61
CA ASP A 120 -8.57 4.59 19.00
C ASP A 120 -7.84 5.94 19.19
N GLU A 121 -7.63 6.68 18.11
CA GLU A 121 -6.91 7.96 18.05
C GLU A 121 -5.40 7.86 18.37
N GLY A 122 -4.83 6.65 18.48
CA GLY A 122 -3.39 6.44 18.63
C GLY A 122 -2.64 6.34 17.29
N ILE A 123 -1.40 6.85 17.26
CA ILE A 123 -0.42 6.62 16.17
C ILE A 123 0.72 5.79 16.75
N TYR A 124 1.03 4.66 16.11
CA TYR A 124 2.04 3.70 16.55
C TYR A 124 3.13 3.53 15.49
N ASP A 125 4.39 3.41 15.93
CA ASP A 125 5.51 3.05 15.06
C ASP A 125 5.77 1.54 15.12
N MET A 126 5.97 0.90 13.96
CA MET A 126 6.41 -0.49 13.90
C MET A 126 7.73 -0.62 13.13
N LYS A 127 8.73 -1.24 13.76
CA LYS A 127 10.00 -1.59 13.12
C LYS A 127 9.83 -2.81 12.22
N ILE A 128 9.97 -2.60 10.91
CA ILE A 128 10.05 -3.70 9.94
C ILE A 128 11.40 -4.41 10.12
N PRO A 129 11.47 -5.76 10.15
CA PRO A 129 12.67 -6.51 10.59
C PRO A 129 13.96 -6.33 9.77
N THR A 130 14.01 -5.44 8.77
CA THR A 130 15.17 -5.34 7.86
C THR A 130 15.79 -3.95 7.66
N ALA A 131 15.38 -2.87 8.34
CA ALA A 131 16.27 -1.77 8.79
C ALA A 131 15.52 -0.46 9.22
N ILE A 132 16.17 0.25 10.15
CA ILE A 132 16.11 1.70 10.50
C ILE A 132 15.08 2.15 11.57
N VAL A 133 15.45 3.24 12.25
CA VAL A 133 15.28 3.63 13.66
C VAL A 133 14.42 4.90 13.83
N CYS A 134 13.51 4.84 14.83
CA CYS A 134 12.90 5.85 15.74
C CYS A 134 12.62 7.30 15.29
N GLY A 135 11.42 7.77 15.68
CA GLY A 135 11.18 9.13 16.18
C GLY A 135 9.70 9.40 16.50
N VAL A 136 9.38 9.78 17.74
CA VAL A 136 8.03 10.19 18.20
C VAL A 136 7.95 11.72 18.21
N LEU A 137 6.85 12.30 17.72
CA LEU A 137 6.46 13.68 18.03
C LEU A 137 5.43 13.65 19.16
N ARG A 138 5.76 14.32 20.27
CA ARG A 138 4.79 14.70 21.32
C ARG A 138 3.88 15.81 20.83
#